data_AF-A0A8H9FZI7-F1
#
_entry.id   AF-A0A8H9FZI7-F1
#
_cell.length_a   1.000
_cell.length_b   1.000
_cell.length_c   1.000
_cell.angle_alpha   90.00
_cell.angle_beta   90.00
_cell.angle_gamma   90.00
#
_symmetry.space_group_name_H-M   'P 1'
#
loop_
_entity.id
_entity.type
_entity.pdbx_description
1 polymer ?
#
loop_
_entity_poly.entity_id
_entity_poly.type
_entity_poly.pdbx_seq_one_letter_code
_entity_poly.pdbx_strand_id
1 'polypeptide(L)'
;MLSTDNSNLTDLMELSDAITEEFSITDYLELDSHFDRIPALQTLYKILYSESEIKQTFSADIHNAKLSLNEGEYILFLLNKKNEALKFQAISSHVKELIDWYLIQLESEIIRNISVLKNYLSNGINTDKEAFSIFLVNPKDDALKKFEHYIFKQTSVFGFDTLAQNLQVFAGRTYDLIKLDYIPYLNFANYSNPSIFENINQEFVTFKEINQILTNYNYFRTDRPLLNLDNKFRLNMDLDVKSPDIVRRVLSNYFEQSIGLTIDKYGNQVFDVFWDNISLYPSKYKIHEYCYNQNQISERINDGVNLKYFIGLLNRLRDDDHLSNATAKFPMILYNYVKRIKLKPTSIKQLFTKEDNINESVRENTDNMYERYLS
;
A
#
# COMPACT_ATOMS: atom_id res chain seq x y z
N MET A 1 11.49 -56.86 12.00
CA MET A 1 12.54 -56.71 10.98
C MET A 1 12.25 -57.72 9.88
N LEU A 2 11.57 -57.28 8.82
CA LEU A 2 11.58 -57.93 7.52
C LEU A 2 11.97 -56.81 6.56
N SER A 3 13.14 -56.95 5.95
CA SER A 3 13.60 -56.09 4.87
C SER A 3 12.67 -56.30 3.68
N THR A 4 11.82 -55.33 3.40
CA THR A 4 11.17 -55.22 2.08
C THR A 4 12.12 -54.42 1.21
N ASP A 5 12.79 -55.18 0.37
CA ASP A 5 14.01 -54.89 -0.36
C ASP A 5 13.93 -53.72 -1.35
N ASN A 6 15.02 -52.96 -1.43
CA ASN A 6 15.34 -52.05 -2.54
C ASN A 6 15.31 -52.76 -3.92
N SER A 7 15.39 -54.09 -3.97
CA SER A 7 15.37 -54.85 -5.23
C SER A 7 14.04 -54.73 -5.97
N ASN A 8 12.90 -54.71 -5.26
CA ASN A 8 11.59 -54.52 -5.88
C ASN A 8 11.44 -53.14 -6.54
N LEU A 9 12.14 -52.12 -6.05
CA LEU A 9 12.06 -50.77 -6.60
C LEU A 9 12.89 -50.63 -7.88
N THR A 10 14.10 -51.18 -7.89
CA THR A 10 14.96 -51.22 -9.10
C THR A 10 14.29 -52.02 -10.21
N ASP A 11 13.73 -53.19 -9.88
CA ASP A 11 13.02 -54.02 -10.86
C ASP A 11 11.76 -53.31 -11.40
N LEU A 12 11.05 -52.55 -10.56
CA LEU A 12 9.92 -51.71 -10.99
C LEU A 12 10.36 -50.51 -11.84
N MET A 13 11.57 -49.96 -11.63
CA MET A 13 12.14 -48.88 -12.42
C MET A 13 12.60 -49.36 -13.80
N GLU A 14 13.29 -50.50 -13.87
CA GLU A 14 13.63 -51.12 -15.15
C GLU A 14 12.36 -51.47 -15.95
N LEU A 15 11.29 -51.91 -15.26
CA LEU A 15 9.98 -52.10 -15.89
C LEU A 15 9.38 -50.78 -16.35
N SER A 16 9.44 -49.73 -15.53
CA SER A 16 8.91 -48.39 -15.83
C SER A 16 9.54 -47.80 -17.10
N ASP A 17 10.87 -47.85 -17.16
CA ASP A 17 11.67 -47.30 -18.25
C ASP A 17 11.45 -48.12 -19.53
N ALA A 18 11.44 -49.46 -19.43
CA ALA A 18 11.16 -50.33 -20.57
C ALA A 18 9.75 -50.13 -21.14
N ILE A 19 8.73 -49.94 -20.28
CA ILE A 19 7.36 -49.76 -20.76
C ILE A 19 7.15 -48.34 -21.32
N THR A 20 7.78 -47.31 -20.76
CA THR A 20 7.65 -45.93 -21.29
C THR A 20 8.44 -45.68 -22.58
N GLU A 21 9.49 -46.45 -22.86
CA GLU A 21 10.18 -46.41 -24.17
C GLU A 21 9.39 -47.14 -25.28
N GLU A 22 8.62 -48.18 -24.97
CA GLU A 22 7.95 -49.02 -25.97
C GLU A 22 6.45 -48.72 -26.18
N PHE A 23 5.74 -48.14 -25.20
CA PHE A 23 4.28 -47.96 -25.26
C PHE A 23 3.87 -46.49 -25.36
N SER A 24 2.90 -46.18 -26.24
CA SER A 24 2.25 -44.87 -26.26
C SER A 24 1.25 -44.74 -25.10
N ILE A 25 0.89 -43.50 -24.74
CA ILE A 25 -0.17 -43.22 -23.74
C ILE A 25 -1.49 -43.94 -24.09
N THR A 26 -1.77 -44.13 -25.38
CA THR A 26 -2.96 -44.83 -25.89
C THR A 26 -2.91 -46.33 -25.62
N ASP A 27 -1.74 -46.95 -25.80
CA ASP A 27 -1.54 -48.38 -25.54
C ASP A 27 -1.64 -48.67 -24.03
N TYR A 28 -1.25 -47.70 -23.21
CA TYR A 28 -1.44 -47.71 -21.76
C TYR A 28 -2.91 -47.70 -21.34
N LEU A 29 -3.76 -46.94 -22.03
CA LEU A 29 -5.21 -46.88 -21.75
C LEU A 29 -5.94 -48.16 -22.19
N GLU A 30 -5.47 -48.86 -23.23
CA GLU A 30 -6.01 -50.18 -23.59
C GLU A 30 -5.62 -51.25 -22.56
N LEU A 31 -4.39 -51.19 -22.07
CA LEU A 31 -3.87 -52.04 -21.01
C LEU A 31 -4.60 -51.85 -19.66
N ASP A 32 -5.09 -50.65 -19.38
CA ASP A 32 -5.90 -50.29 -18.20
C ASP A 32 -7.13 -51.20 -18.03
N SER A 33 -7.74 -51.63 -19.15
CA SER A 33 -8.89 -52.55 -19.16
C SER A 33 -8.56 -53.97 -18.67
N HIS A 34 -7.28 -54.33 -18.56
CA HIS A 34 -6.80 -55.65 -18.19
C HIS A 34 -6.04 -55.69 -16.84
N PHE A 35 -5.66 -54.54 -16.27
CA PHE A 35 -4.74 -54.45 -15.13
C PHE A 35 -5.36 -54.35 -13.73
N ASP A 36 -6.68 -54.44 -13.61
CA ASP A 36 -7.43 -54.37 -12.34
C ASP A 36 -7.02 -55.40 -11.25
N ARG A 37 -6.16 -56.38 -11.57
CA ARG A 37 -5.88 -57.53 -10.69
C ARG A 37 -4.47 -57.61 -10.11
N ILE A 38 -3.54 -56.71 -10.45
CA ILE A 38 -2.14 -56.80 -9.98
C ILE A 38 -1.72 -55.53 -9.22
N PRO A 39 -1.60 -55.59 -7.87
CA PRO A 39 -1.26 -54.42 -7.02
C PRO A 39 0.05 -53.72 -7.37
N ALA A 40 1.07 -54.46 -7.84
CA ALA A 40 2.36 -53.90 -8.24
C ALA A 40 2.23 -53.00 -9.49
N LEU A 41 1.42 -53.41 -10.45
CA LEU A 41 1.17 -52.65 -11.69
C LEU A 41 0.31 -51.41 -11.44
N GLN A 42 -0.66 -51.49 -10.52
CA GLN A 42 -1.39 -50.30 -10.05
C GLN A 42 -0.47 -49.28 -9.37
N THR A 43 0.54 -49.75 -8.64
CA THR A 43 1.53 -48.87 -7.99
C THR A 43 2.44 -48.23 -9.02
N LEU A 44 2.92 -49.00 -10.00
CA LEU A 44 3.72 -48.51 -11.13
C LEU A 44 2.96 -47.47 -11.97
N TYR A 45 1.71 -47.75 -12.31
CA TYR A 45 0.84 -46.81 -13.04
C TYR A 45 0.70 -45.48 -12.30
N LYS A 46 0.45 -45.52 -10.99
CA LYS A 46 0.36 -44.30 -10.17
C LYS A 46 1.67 -43.51 -10.18
N ILE A 47 2.82 -44.19 -10.16
CA ILE A 47 4.15 -43.56 -10.24
C ILE A 47 4.32 -42.85 -11.59
N LEU A 48 4.08 -43.56 -12.70
CA LEU A 48 4.22 -43.03 -14.05
C LEU A 48 3.25 -41.87 -14.35
N TYR A 49 2.00 -41.99 -13.90
CA TYR A 49 1.03 -40.90 -14.01
C TYR A 49 1.49 -39.66 -13.22
N SER A 50 1.97 -39.85 -11.98
CA SER A 50 2.51 -38.76 -11.15
C SER A 50 3.73 -38.10 -11.81
N GLU A 51 4.63 -38.89 -12.41
CA GLU A 51 5.80 -38.37 -13.10
C GLU A 51 5.41 -37.57 -14.35
N SER A 52 4.46 -38.07 -15.14
CA SER A 52 3.91 -37.36 -16.30
C SER A 52 3.26 -36.04 -15.90
N GLU A 53 2.44 -36.05 -14.84
CA GLU A 53 1.79 -34.85 -14.29
C GLU A 53 2.82 -33.81 -13.83
N ILE A 54 3.88 -34.24 -13.13
CA ILE A 54 4.94 -33.33 -12.70
C ILE A 54 5.75 -32.81 -13.90
N LYS A 55 6.11 -33.66 -14.88
CA LYS A 55 6.84 -33.24 -16.08
C LYS A 55 6.03 -32.26 -16.94
N GLN A 56 4.75 -32.51 -17.15
CA GLN A 56 3.87 -31.63 -17.93
C GLN A 56 3.68 -30.28 -17.23
N THR A 57 3.45 -30.30 -15.92
CA THR A 57 3.34 -29.09 -15.09
C THR A 57 4.66 -28.31 -15.05
N PHE A 58 5.80 -29.01 -15.06
CA PHE A 58 7.12 -28.38 -15.02
C PHE A 58 7.52 -27.78 -16.37
N SER A 59 7.45 -28.54 -17.46
CA SER A 59 8.09 -28.11 -18.71
C SER A 59 7.20 -27.23 -19.56
N ALA A 60 5.90 -27.54 -19.67
CA ALA A 60 5.01 -26.84 -20.59
C ALA A 60 4.44 -25.58 -19.94
N ASP A 61 3.86 -25.70 -18.74
CA ASP A 61 3.17 -24.59 -18.10
C ASP A 61 4.15 -23.49 -17.65
N ILE A 62 5.29 -23.84 -17.05
CA ILE A 62 6.29 -22.84 -16.63
C ILE A 62 6.90 -22.14 -17.84
N HIS A 63 7.20 -22.88 -18.92
CA HIS A 63 7.74 -22.28 -20.13
C HIS A 63 6.74 -21.29 -20.75
N ASN A 64 5.48 -21.69 -20.87
CA ASN A 64 4.41 -20.83 -21.39
C ASN A 64 4.17 -19.61 -20.49
N ALA A 65 4.18 -19.79 -19.16
CA ALA A 65 4.05 -18.69 -18.21
C ALA A 65 5.22 -17.69 -18.33
N LYS A 66 6.45 -18.18 -18.46
CA LYS A 66 7.65 -17.35 -18.64
C LYS A 66 7.61 -16.50 -19.91
N LEU A 67 6.95 -16.99 -20.96
CA LEU A 67 6.80 -16.27 -22.23
C LEU A 67 5.64 -15.26 -22.23
N SER A 68 4.62 -15.46 -21.38
CA SER A 68 3.35 -14.72 -21.45
C SER A 68 3.11 -13.76 -20.29
N LEU A 69 3.80 -13.94 -19.17
CA LEU A 69 3.64 -13.16 -17.95
C LEU A 69 4.79 -12.16 -17.77
N ASN A 70 4.51 -11.01 -17.16
CA ASN A 70 5.57 -10.13 -16.66
C ASN A 70 6.26 -10.73 -15.43
N GLU A 71 7.40 -10.18 -15.02
CA GLU A 71 8.23 -10.72 -13.93
C GLU A 71 7.45 -10.93 -12.63
N GLY A 72 6.61 -9.97 -12.22
CA GLY A 72 5.82 -10.09 -10.99
C GLY A 72 4.75 -11.16 -11.09
N GLU A 73 4.01 -11.17 -12.20
CA GLU A 73 3.00 -12.20 -12.50
C GLU A 73 3.60 -13.60 -12.57
N TYR A 74 4.78 -13.72 -13.17
CA TYR A 74 5.50 -14.98 -13.25
C TYR A 74 5.91 -15.49 -11.86
N ILE A 75 6.39 -14.61 -10.97
CA ILE A 75 6.69 -15.00 -9.58
C ILE A 75 5.42 -15.47 -8.84
N LEU A 76 4.29 -14.78 -9.00
CA LEU A 76 3.01 -15.20 -8.41
C LEU A 76 2.60 -16.60 -8.87
N PHE A 77 2.73 -16.86 -10.18
CA PHE A 77 2.49 -18.18 -10.75
C PHE A 77 3.42 -19.25 -10.15
N LEU A 78 4.72 -18.97 -10.06
CA LEU A 78 5.70 -19.90 -9.47
C LEU A 78 5.42 -20.19 -7.99
N LEU A 79 4.95 -19.19 -7.23
CA LEU A 79 4.54 -19.37 -5.84
C LEU A 79 3.35 -20.31 -5.70
N ASN A 80 2.35 -20.19 -6.58
CA ASN A 80 1.25 -21.15 -6.61
C ASN A 80 1.75 -22.57 -6.92
N LYS A 81 2.63 -22.72 -7.91
CA LYS A 81 3.23 -24.02 -8.24
C LYS A 81 4.06 -24.62 -7.11
N LYS A 82 4.78 -23.78 -6.36
CA LYS A 82 5.49 -24.21 -5.15
C LYS A 82 4.51 -24.69 -4.07
N ASN A 83 3.41 -23.98 -3.85
CA ASN A 83 2.38 -24.36 -2.89
C ASN A 83 1.69 -25.69 -3.29
N GLU A 84 1.40 -25.87 -4.58
CA GLU A 84 0.87 -27.13 -5.13
C GLU A 84 1.86 -28.29 -4.89
N ALA A 85 3.15 -28.10 -5.18
CA ALA A 85 4.19 -29.10 -4.96
C ALA A 85 4.39 -29.47 -3.48
N LEU A 86 4.37 -28.50 -2.56
CA LEU A 86 4.51 -28.74 -1.12
C LEU A 86 3.32 -29.52 -0.53
N LYS A 87 2.15 -29.44 -1.14
CA LYS A 87 0.94 -30.17 -0.74
C LYS A 87 0.85 -31.56 -1.37
N PHE A 88 1.73 -31.87 -2.33
CA PHE A 88 1.70 -33.13 -3.04
C PHE A 88 2.14 -34.28 -2.11
N GLN A 89 1.31 -35.32 -2.02
CA GLN A 89 1.63 -36.51 -1.25
C GLN A 89 2.35 -37.53 -2.12
N ALA A 90 3.67 -37.65 -1.95
CA ALA A 90 4.47 -38.60 -2.70
C ALA A 90 4.11 -40.04 -2.33
N ILE A 91 3.76 -40.83 -3.35
CA ILE A 91 3.41 -42.25 -3.23
C ILE A 91 4.65 -43.18 -3.22
N SER A 92 5.82 -42.67 -3.59
CA SER A 92 7.10 -43.40 -3.63
C SER A 92 8.27 -42.48 -3.32
N SER A 93 9.43 -43.07 -2.98
CA SER A 93 10.68 -42.33 -2.77
C SER A 93 11.14 -41.62 -4.05
N HIS A 94 10.99 -42.25 -5.21
CA HIS A 94 11.36 -41.66 -6.50
C HIS A 94 10.52 -40.41 -6.83
N VAL A 95 9.19 -40.49 -6.66
CA VAL A 95 8.30 -39.34 -6.87
C VAL A 95 8.65 -38.22 -5.88
N LYS A 96 9.02 -38.57 -4.64
CA LYS A 96 9.48 -37.60 -3.65
C LYS A 96 10.76 -36.89 -4.10
N GLU A 97 11.77 -37.62 -4.57
CA GLU A 97 13.03 -37.03 -5.07
C GLU A 97 12.78 -36.08 -6.24
N LEU A 98 11.85 -36.44 -7.13
CA LEU A 98 11.48 -35.62 -8.28
C LEU A 98 10.75 -34.32 -7.85
N ILE A 99 9.87 -34.39 -6.85
CA ILE A 99 9.23 -33.20 -6.24
C ILE A 99 10.27 -32.33 -5.52
N ASP A 100 11.18 -32.92 -4.75
CA ASP A 100 12.23 -32.19 -4.05
C ASP A 100 13.13 -31.44 -5.05
N TRP A 101 13.52 -32.10 -6.14
CA TRP A 101 14.24 -31.45 -7.24
C TRP A 101 13.42 -30.31 -7.87
N TYR A 102 12.13 -30.53 -8.08
CA TYR A 102 11.24 -29.52 -8.64
C TYR A 102 11.13 -28.28 -7.74
N LEU A 103 10.99 -28.48 -6.43
CA LEU A 103 10.97 -27.39 -5.46
C LEU A 103 12.25 -26.55 -5.53
N ILE A 104 13.42 -27.18 -5.65
CA ILE A 104 14.70 -26.48 -5.80
C ILE A 104 14.71 -25.61 -7.06
N GLN A 105 14.19 -26.11 -8.19
CA GLN A 105 14.12 -25.34 -9.43
C GLN A 105 13.18 -24.13 -9.31
N LEU A 106 11.99 -24.32 -8.72
CA LEU A 106 11.04 -23.24 -8.46
C LEU A 106 11.66 -22.16 -7.56
N GLU A 107 12.29 -22.57 -6.48
CA GLU A 107 12.93 -21.65 -5.52
C GLU A 107 14.05 -20.84 -6.18
N SER A 108 14.85 -21.48 -7.02
CA SER A 108 15.92 -20.85 -7.79
C SER A 108 15.38 -19.80 -8.78
N GLU A 109 14.30 -20.13 -9.49
CA GLU A 109 13.64 -19.18 -10.40
C GLU A 109 12.97 -18.03 -9.62
N ILE A 110 12.30 -18.30 -8.50
CA ILE A 110 11.68 -17.27 -7.66
C ILE A 110 12.72 -16.26 -7.18
N ILE A 111 13.84 -16.71 -6.59
CA ILE A 111 14.83 -15.79 -6.02
C ILE A 111 15.53 -14.96 -7.10
N ARG A 112 15.77 -15.56 -8.27
CA ARG A 112 16.35 -14.88 -9.44
C ARG A 112 15.43 -13.77 -9.92
N ASN A 113 14.15 -14.06 -10.15
CA ASN A 113 13.20 -13.08 -10.66
C ASN A 113 12.85 -12.01 -9.62
N ILE A 114 12.82 -12.34 -8.33
CA ILE A 114 12.68 -11.33 -7.25
C ILE A 114 13.82 -10.32 -7.28
N SER A 115 15.06 -10.77 -7.53
CA SER A 115 16.21 -9.88 -7.62
C SER A 115 16.12 -8.93 -8.82
N VAL A 116 15.68 -9.44 -9.98
CA VAL A 116 15.41 -8.64 -11.18
C VAL A 116 14.30 -7.61 -10.90
N LEU A 117 13.19 -8.07 -10.32
CA LEU A 117 12.04 -7.23 -10.00
C LEU A 117 12.39 -6.10 -9.03
N LYS A 118 13.21 -6.37 -8.01
CA LYS A 118 13.70 -5.33 -7.07
C LYS A 118 14.46 -4.22 -7.79
N ASN A 119 15.33 -4.58 -8.72
CA ASN A 119 16.08 -3.60 -9.51
C ASN A 119 15.14 -2.81 -10.44
N TYR A 120 14.19 -3.49 -11.07
CA TYR A 120 13.22 -2.86 -11.95
C TYR A 120 12.34 -1.83 -11.22
N LEU A 121 11.81 -2.19 -10.04
CA LEU A 121 10.94 -1.33 -9.23
C LEU A 121 11.70 -0.24 -8.45
N SER A 122 13.03 -0.21 -8.49
CA SER A 122 13.83 0.83 -7.81
C SER A 122 13.51 2.25 -8.30
N ASN A 123 13.06 2.37 -9.55
CA ASN A 123 12.65 3.63 -10.17
C ASN A 123 11.16 3.99 -9.93
N GLY A 124 10.45 3.21 -9.10
CA GLY A 124 9.03 3.37 -8.84
C GLY A 124 8.12 2.53 -9.75
N ILE A 125 6.81 2.58 -9.49
CA ILE A 125 5.78 1.85 -10.25
C ILE A 125 5.36 2.69 -11.46
N ASN A 126 5.49 2.13 -12.66
CA ASN A 126 5.17 2.83 -13.89
C ASN A 126 3.90 2.32 -14.57
N THR A 127 3.50 1.07 -14.33
CA THR A 127 2.28 0.48 -14.91
C THR A 127 1.37 -0.17 -13.87
N ASP A 128 0.06 -0.23 -14.17
CA ASP A 128 -0.93 -0.86 -13.27
C ASP A 128 -0.60 -2.33 -13.01
N LYS A 129 -0.02 -3.01 -14.02
CA LYS A 129 0.43 -4.41 -13.96
C LYS A 129 1.51 -4.65 -12.91
N GLU A 130 2.37 -3.66 -12.68
CA GLU A 130 3.48 -3.75 -11.71
C GLU A 130 3.06 -3.35 -10.30
N ALA A 131 1.90 -2.71 -10.15
CA ALA A 131 1.47 -2.15 -8.87
C ALA A 131 1.37 -3.22 -7.77
N PHE A 132 1.00 -4.45 -8.14
CA PHE A 132 0.91 -5.59 -7.21
C PHE A 132 2.25 -6.27 -6.94
N SER A 133 3.19 -6.16 -7.88
CA SER A 133 4.54 -6.71 -7.74
C SER A 133 5.32 -6.06 -6.58
N ILE A 134 4.87 -4.89 -6.11
CA ILE A 134 5.48 -4.21 -4.97
C ILE A 134 5.34 -4.98 -3.66
N PHE A 135 4.26 -5.75 -3.50
CA PHE A 135 3.99 -6.56 -2.33
C PHE A 135 4.94 -7.77 -2.23
N LEU A 136 5.44 -8.25 -3.37
CA LEU A 136 6.42 -9.34 -3.42
C LEU A 136 7.79 -8.93 -2.90
N VAL A 137 8.14 -7.65 -2.99
CA VAL A 137 9.53 -7.19 -2.78
C VAL A 137 9.71 -6.21 -1.63
N ASN A 138 8.62 -5.78 -0.98
CA ASN A 138 8.67 -4.93 0.21
C ASN A 138 7.84 -5.53 1.35
N PRO A 139 8.24 -5.31 2.62
CA PRO A 139 7.39 -5.62 3.77
C PRO A 139 6.04 -4.89 3.69
N LYS A 140 5.01 -5.47 4.32
CA LYS A 140 3.61 -5.02 4.26
C LYS A 140 3.42 -3.52 4.40
N ASP A 141 3.89 -2.91 5.48
CA ASP A 141 3.64 -1.48 5.75
C ASP A 141 4.27 -0.56 4.70
N ASP A 142 5.46 -0.91 4.21
CA ASP A 142 6.15 -0.15 3.16
C ASP A 142 5.48 -0.37 1.80
N ALA A 143 5.09 -1.61 1.50
CA ALA A 143 4.39 -1.94 0.27
C ALA A 143 3.05 -1.19 0.15
N LEU A 144 2.24 -1.18 1.22
CA LEU A 144 0.97 -0.45 1.27
C LEU A 144 1.17 1.06 1.05
N LYS A 145 2.16 1.67 1.71
CA LYS A 145 2.49 3.09 1.51
C LYS A 145 2.87 3.41 0.06
N LYS A 146 3.70 2.57 -0.56
CA LYS A 146 4.10 2.76 -1.96
C LYS A 146 2.95 2.52 -2.93
N PHE A 147 2.08 1.56 -2.66
CA PHE A 147 0.87 1.30 -3.44
C PHE A 147 -0.13 2.46 -3.36
N GLU A 148 -0.41 2.98 -2.16
CA GLU A 148 -1.23 4.19 -2.00
C GLU A 148 -0.64 5.40 -2.72
N HIS A 149 0.68 5.57 -2.66
CA HIS A 149 1.36 6.65 -3.38
C HIS A 149 1.22 6.51 -4.89
N TYR A 150 1.32 5.29 -5.42
CA TYR A 150 1.06 5.01 -6.82
C TYR A 150 -0.37 5.36 -7.22
N ILE A 151 -1.37 4.88 -6.47
CA ILE A 151 -2.78 5.18 -6.73
C ILE A 151 -3.00 6.69 -6.77
N PHE A 152 -2.45 7.39 -5.78
CA PHE A 152 -2.55 8.84 -5.69
C PHE A 152 -1.95 9.54 -6.91
N LYS A 153 -0.74 9.13 -7.34
CA LYS A 153 -0.07 9.69 -8.53
C LYS A 153 -0.94 9.49 -9.77
N GLN A 154 -1.45 8.27 -9.99
CA GLN A 154 -2.21 7.91 -11.19
C GLN A 154 -3.65 8.45 -11.19
N THR A 155 -4.24 8.70 -10.01
CA THR A 155 -5.57 9.30 -9.89
C THR A 155 -5.63 10.67 -10.57
N SER A 156 -4.54 11.44 -10.53
CA SER A 156 -4.47 12.74 -11.21
C SER A 156 -4.43 12.65 -12.73
N VAL A 157 -4.08 11.48 -13.28
CA VAL A 157 -3.96 11.23 -14.73
C VAL A 157 -5.24 10.63 -15.30
N PHE A 158 -5.80 9.60 -14.65
CA PHE A 158 -6.89 8.80 -15.20
C PHE A 158 -8.24 9.01 -14.49
N GLY A 159 -8.25 9.70 -13.36
CA GLY A 159 -9.39 9.73 -12.44
C GLY A 159 -9.47 8.46 -11.58
N PHE A 160 -10.01 8.61 -10.36
CA PHE A 160 -10.03 7.52 -9.39
C PHE A 160 -10.88 6.33 -9.85
N ASP A 161 -12.08 6.57 -10.39
CA ASP A 161 -13.00 5.50 -10.80
C ASP A 161 -12.37 4.56 -11.83
N THR A 162 -11.75 5.12 -12.88
CA THR A 162 -11.05 4.36 -13.92
C THR A 162 -9.88 3.57 -13.34
N LEU A 163 -9.06 4.21 -12.51
CA LEU A 163 -7.90 3.58 -11.90
C LEU A 163 -8.29 2.45 -10.94
N ALA A 164 -9.30 2.68 -10.09
CA ALA A 164 -9.80 1.68 -9.15
C ALA A 164 -10.35 0.46 -9.90
N GLN A 165 -11.09 0.68 -10.99
CA GLN A 165 -11.59 -0.42 -11.83
C GLN A 165 -10.44 -1.21 -12.47
N ASN A 166 -9.43 -0.54 -13.04
CA ASN A 166 -8.25 -1.21 -13.59
C ASN A 166 -7.52 -2.04 -12.52
N LEU A 167 -7.26 -1.45 -11.36
CA LEU A 167 -6.57 -2.12 -10.27
C LEU A 167 -7.37 -3.29 -9.68
N GLN A 168 -8.70 -3.23 -9.68
CA GLN A 168 -9.54 -4.38 -9.31
C GLN A 168 -9.41 -5.54 -10.30
N VAL A 169 -9.34 -5.26 -11.60
CA VAL A 169 -9.08 -6.29 -12.62
C VAL A 169 -7.71 -6.93 -12.41
N PHE A 170 -6.68 -6.11 -12.15
CA PHE A 170 -5.34 -6.62 -11.85
C PHE A 170 -5.29 -7.39 -10.53
N ALA A 171 -6.01 -6.96 -9.49
CA ALA A 171 -6.14 -7.70 -8.25
C ALA A 171 -6.74 -9.10 -8.48
N GLY A 172 -7.81 -9.19 -9.28
CA GLY A 172 -8.39 -10.47 -9.69
C GLY A 172 -7.40 -11.37 -10.41
N ARG A 173 -6.67 -10.82 -11.39
CA ARG A 173 -5.61 -11.55 -12.11
C ARG A 173 -4.48 -12.02 -11.18
N THR A 174 -4.06 -11.17 -10.24
CA THR A 174 -3.05 -11.54 -9.23
C THR A 174 -3.57 -12.68 -8.34
N TYR A 175 -4.83 -12.62 -7.90
CA TYR A 175 -5.46 -13.68 -7.13
C TYR A 175 -5.49 -15.00 -7.91
N ASP A 176 -5.89 -14.98 -9.19
CA ASP A 176 -5.94 -16.17 -10.04
C ASP A 176 -4.56 -16.83 -10.24
N LEU A 177 -3.50 -16.01 -10.30
CA LEU A 177 -2.12 -16.50 -10.46
C LEU A 177 -1.56 -17.13 -9.19
N ILE A 178 -1.78 -16.50 -8.02
CA ILE A 178 -1.19 -16.96 -6.75
C ILE A 178 -2.07 -17.97 -6.00
N LYS A 179 -3.39 -17.91 -6.19
CA LYS A 179 -4.41 -18.72 -5.50
C LYS A 179 -4.29 -18.69 -3.97
N LEU A 180 -3.95 -17.52 -3.43
CA LEU A 180 -3.90 -17.21 -2.00
C LEU A 180 -4.72 -15.96 -1.73
N ASP A 181 -5.25 -15.80 -0.52
CA ASP A 181 -6.01 -14.61 -0.13
C ASP A 181 -5.11 -13.39 0.18
N TYR A 182 -3.80 -13.50 -0.06
CA TYR A 182 -2.79 -12.48 0.19
C TYR A 182 -1.60 -12.63 -0.74
N ILE A 183 -0.73 -11.61 -0.76
CA ILE A 183 0.51 -11.60 -1.53
C ILE A 183 1.71 -11.60 -0.56
N PRO A 184 2.55 -12.65 -0.55
CA PRO A 184 3.67 -12.76 0.39
C PRO A 184 4.83 -11.83 0.01
N TYR A 185 5.52 -11.30 1.02
CA TYR A 185 6.80 -10.63 0.84
C TYR A 185 7.93 -11.66 0.78
N LEU A 186 8.77 -11.57 -0.24
CA LEU A 186 9.89 -12.47 -0.47
C LEU A 186 11.25 -11.76 -0.34
N ASN A 187 12.18 -12.45 0.30
CA ASN A 187 13.57 -12.06 0.44
C ASN A 187 14.50 -13.28 0.46
N PHE A 188 15.81 -13.04 0.51
CA PHE A 188 16.83 -14.08 0.52
C PHE A 188 16.74 -15.04 1.71
N ALA A 189 16.04 -14.67 2.79
CA ALA A 189 15.93 -15.48 4.00
C ALA A 189 14.64 -16.31 4.07
N ASN A 190 13.56 -15.93 3.38
CA ASN A 190 12.25 -16.57 3.54
C ASN A 190 11.68 -17.24 2.28
N TYR A 191 12.28 -17.05 1.10
CA TYR A 191 11.74 -17.59 -0.16
C TYR A 191 11.59 -19.12 -0.17
N SER A 192 12.45 -19.84 0.55
CA SER A 192 12.38 -21.30 0.70
C SER A 192 11.41 -21.75 1.80
N ASN A 193 11.08 -20.88 2.76
CA ASN A 193 10.30 -21.25 3.94
C ASN A 193 8.81 -21.51 3.58
N PRO A 194 8.25 -22.71 3.88
CA PRO A 194 6.83 -23.01 3.67
C PRO A 194 5.86 -22.10 4.44
N SER A 195 6.29 -21.51 5.56
CA SER A 195 5.41 -20.66 6.40
C SER A 195 4.90 -19.41 5.68
N ILE A 196 5.51 -19.03 4.54
CA ILE A 196 5.01 -17.94 3.69
C ILE A 196 3.58 -18.22 3.16
N PHE A 197 3.14 -19.48 3.17
CA PHE A 197 1.82 -19.92 2.72
C PHE A 197 0.74 -19.96 3.83
N GLU A 198 1.06 -19.49 5.04
CA GLU A 198 0.11 -19.54 6.17
C GLU A 198 -0.28 -18.16 6.75
N ASN A 199 0.42 -17.06 6.40
CA ASN A 199 0.20 -15.68 6.88
C ASN A 199 -0.22 -15.53 8.37
N ILE A 200 0.35 -16.36 9.26
CA ILE A 200 -0.13 -16.55 10.64
C ILE A 200 -0.12 -15.25 11.46
N ASN A 201 0.85 -14.36 11.20
CA ASN A 201 1.03 -13.11 11.93
C ASN A 201 0.53 -11.87 11.18
N GLN A 202 -0.26 -12.03 10.12
CA GLN A 202 -0.71 -10.91 9.26
C GLN A 202 0.44 -10.08 8.68
N GLU A 203 1.59 -10.70 8.46
CA GLU A 203 2.81 -10.09 7.92
C GLU A 203 2.68 -9.72 6.44
N PHE A 204 1.72 -10.31 5.73
CA PHE A 204 1.50 -10.11 4.31
C PHE A 204 0.22 -9.32 4.01
N VAL A 205 0.20 -8.68 2.85
CA VAL A 205 -0.92 -7.86 2.40
C VAL A 205 -2.02 -8.76 1.84
N THR A 206 -3.21 -8.67 2.42
CA THR A 206 -4.40 -9.41 1.97
C THR A 206 -5.12 -8.69 0.83
N PHE A 207 -5.81 -9.42 -0.05
CA PHE A 207 -6.68 -8.82 -1.07
C PHE A 207 -7.82 -8.00 -0.46
N LYS A 208 -8.24 -8.34 0.77
CA LYS A 208 -9.20 -7.55 1.53
C LYS A 208 -8.67 -6.15 1.85
N GLU A 209 -7.42 -6.03 2.30
CA GLU A 209 -6.77 -4.75 2.56
C GLU A 209 -6.60 -3.92 1.28
N ILE A 210 -6.20 -4.58 0.18
CA ILE A 210 -6.12 -3.92 -1.14
C ILE A 210 -7.50 -3.37 -1.54
N ASN A 211 -8.55 -4.18 -1.43
CA ASN A 211 -9.90 -3.76 -1.77
C ASN A 211 -10.40 -2.60 -0.88
N GLN A 212 -10.04 -2.56 0.40
CA GLN A 212 -10.36 -1.43 1.28
C GLN A 212 -9.74 -0.12 0.78
N ILE A 213 -8.50 -0.17 0.27
CA ILE A 213 -7.87 1.00 -0.34
C ILE A 213 -8.61 1.39 -1.63
N LEU A 214 -8.81 0.44 -2.54
CA LEU A 214 -9.43 0.69 -3.85
C LEU A 214 -10.90 1.13 -3.78
N THR A 215 -11.58 0.88 -2.67
CA THR A 215 -12.98 1.30 -2.45
C THR A 215 -13.11 2.58 -1.63
N ASN A 216 -12.00 3.12 -1.11
CA ASN A 216 -12.00 4.35 -0.34
C ASN A 216 -12.06 5.59 -1.25
N TYR A 217 -13.16 5.72 -1.98
CA TYR A 217 -13.40 6.78 -2.98
C TYR A 217 -13.12 8.19 -2.46
N ASN A 218 -13.55 8.48 -1.22
CA ASN A 218 -13.36 9.79 -0.60
C ASN A 218 -11.88 10.09 -0.27
N TYR A 219 -11.07 9.07 -0.04
CA TYR A 219 -9.65 9.21 0.27
C TYR A 219 -8.84 9.79 -0.90
N PHE A 220 -9.19 9.43 -2.13
CA PHE A 220 -8.43 9.81 -3.33
C PHE A 220 -9.05 10.95 -4.15
N ARG A 221 -10.33 11.30 -3.93
CA ARG A 221 -11.02 12.40 -4.62
C ARG A 221 -10.80 13.78 -3.97
N THR A 222 -10.14 13.86 -2.81
CA THR A 222 -10.06 15.14 -2.08
C THR A 222 -9.08 16.08 -2.77
N ASP A 223 -9.61 17.13 -3.41
CA ASP A 223 -8.80 18.25 -3.88
C ASP A 223 -7.92 18.76 -2.75
N ARG A 224 -6.68 19.12 -3.08
CA ARG A 224 -5.78 19.75 -2.12
C ARG A 224 -6.50 20.91 -1.43
N PRO A 225 -6.40 21.04 -0.09
CA PRO A 225 -6.96 22.21 0.58
C PRO A 225 -6.40 23.48 -0.06
N LEU A 226 -7.28 24.46 -0.29
CA LEU A 226 -6.93 25.73 -0.93
C LEU A 226 -6.44 25.62 -2.38
N LEU A 227 -6.63 24.49 -3.08
CA LEU A 227 -6.20 24.33 -4.48
C LEU A 227 -6.68 25.49 -5.37
N ASN A 228 -7.93 25.91 -5.19
CA ASN A 228 -8.57 26.97 -5.97
C ASN A 228 -8.48 28.36 -5.31
N LEU A 229 -7.67 28.52 -4.25
CA LEU A 229 -7.46 29.81 -3.61
C LEU A 229 -6.55 30.69 -4.49
N ASP A 230 -7.06 31.84 -4.93
CA ASP A 230 -6.30 32.84 -5.69
C ASP A 230 -5.02 33.24 -4.94
N ASN A 231 -3.89 33.25 -5.65
CA ASN A 231 -2.56 33.55 -5.12
C ASN A 231 -2.48 34.88 -4.36
N LYS A 232 -3.30 35.88 -4.71
CA LYS A 232 -3.32 37.15 -3.97
C LYS A 232 -3.74 37.00 -2.50
N PHE A 233 -4.45 35.92 -2.17
CA PHE A 233 -4.87 35.60 -0.80
C PHE A 233 -3.92 34.62 -0.10
N ARG A 234 -2.88 34.11 -0.76
CA ARG A 234 -1.86 33.27 -0.13
C ARG A 234 -0.83 34.12 0.60
N LEU A 235 -0.26 33.58 1.68
CA LEU A 235 0.77 34.28 2.43
C LEU A 235 2.12 34.23 1.70
N ASN A 236 2.68 35.40 1.45
CA ASN A 236 4.08 35.57 1.13
C ASN A 236 4.83 35.81 2.44
N MET A 237 5.62 34.82 2.87
CA MET A 237 6.27 34.87 4.19
C MET A 237 7.25 36.04 4.31
N ASP A 238 7.91 36.45 3.21
CA ASP A 238 8.89 37.53 3.23
C ASP A 238 8.24 38.93 3.35
N LEU A 239 7.01 39.07 2.87
CA LEU A 239 6.31 40.35 2.83
C LEU A 239 5.22 40.51 3.90
N ASP A 240 4.55 39.41 4.23
CA ASP A 240 3.37 39.41 5.11
C ASP A 240 3.73 39.11 6.58
N VAL A 241 4.92 38.58 6.85
CA VAL A 241 5.36 38.12 8.18
C VAL A 241 6.69 38.76 8.55
N LYS A 242 6.67 39.76 9.44
CA LYS A 242 7.87 40.51 9.86
C LYS A 242 8.71 39.75 10.90
N SER A 243 8.08 38.91 11.73
CA SER A 243 8.76 38.14 12.76
C SER A 243 8.35 36.66 12.68
N PRO A 244 8.89 35.90 11.69
CA PRO A 244 8.48 34.51 11.44
C PRO A 244 8.61 33.60 12.66
N ASP A 245 9.68 33.74 13.43
CA ASP A 245 9.93 32.90 14.61
C ASP A 245 8.89 33.13 15.72
N ILE A 246 8.52 34.39 15.96
CA ILE A 246 7.50 34.75 16.97
C ILE A 246 6.13 34.22 16.54
N VAL A 247 5.75 34.45 15.29
CA VAL A 247 4.48 33.96 14.74
C VAL A 247 4.42 32.44 14.80
N ARG A 248 5.49 31.76 14.38
CA ARG A 248 5.60 30.30 14.42
C ARG A 248 5.48 29.77 15.83
N ARG A 249 6.18 30.36 16.80
CA ARG A 249 6.12 29.96 18.21
C ARG A 249 4.71 30.13 18.79
N VAL A 250 4.11 31.31 18.62
CA VAL A 250 2.76 31.61 19.17
C VAL A 250 1.70 30.69 18.58
N LEU A 251 1.69 30.53 17.25
CA LEU A 251 0.68 29.70 16.58
C LEU A 251 0.94 28.21 16.79
N SER A 252 2.19 27.73 16.82
CA SER A 252 2.51 26.34 17.15
C SER A 252 2.09 25.99 18.57
N ASN A 253 2.36 26.88 19.55
CA ASN A 253 1.93 26.69 20.93
C ASN A 253 0.40 26.68 21.07
N TYR A 254 -0.31 27.49 20.29
CA TYR A 254 -1.77 27.41 20.22
C TYR A 254 -2.25 26.06 19.69
N PHE A 255 -1.63 25.56 18.61
CA PHE A 255 -1.96 24.26 18.02
C PHE A 255 -1.78 23.12 19.04
N GLU A 256 -0.68 23.12 19.76
CA GLU A 256 -0.38 22.13 20.79
C GLU A 256 -1.27 22.28 22.03
N GLN A 257 -1.32 23.46 22.64
CA GLN A 257 -1.88 23.64 23.98
C GLN A 257 -3.38 23.94 24.00
N SER A 258 -3.91 24.60 22.95
CA SER A 258 -5.33 25.02 22.93
C SER A 258 -6.23 24.06 22.15
N ILE A 259 -5.76 23.52 21.02
CA ILE A 259 -6.55 22.58 20.20
C ILE A 259 -6.07 21.12 20.30
N GLY A 260 -4.95 20.86 20.96
CA GLY A 260 -4.44 19.52 21.23
C GLY A 260 -3.90 18.80 19.98
N LEU A 261 -3.37 19.54 19.01
CA LEU A 261 -2.84 19.02 17.76
C LEU A 261 -1.34 19.31 17.66
N THR A 262 -0.52 18.28 17.85
CA THR A 262 0.94 18.37 17.74
C THR A 262 1.45 17.64 16.51
N ILE A 263 1.20 16.32 16.42
CA ILE A 263 1.72 15.45 15.37
C ILE A 263 0.56 14.76 14.64
N ASP A 264 0.62 14.69 13.31
CA ASP A 264 -0.35 13.97 12.50
C ASP A 264 -0.06 12.46 12.43
N LYS A 265 -0.97 11.68 11.83
CA LYS A 265 -0.78 10.22 11.69
C LYS A 265 0.41 9.82 10.79
N TYR A 266 1.00 10.78 10.08
CA TYR A 266 2.15 10.61 9.20
C TYR A 266 3.47 11.02 9.87
N GLY A 267 3.43 11.49 11.13
CA GLY A 267 4.60 11.94 11.88
C GLY A 267 4.99 13.40 11.62
N ASN A 268 4.16 14.18 10.91
CA ASN A 268 4.43 15.59 10.65
C ASN A 268 3.89 16.49 11.77
N GLN A 269 4.58 17.60 12.03
CA GLN A 269 4.05 18.66 12.90
C GLN A 269 2.82 19.31 12.23
N VAL A 270 1.68 19.28 12.91
CA VAL A 270 0.38 19.72 12.34
C VAL A 270 0.42 21.20 11.96
N PHE A 271 1.04 22.03 12.80
CA PHE A 271 1.24 23.45 12.50
C PHE A 271 2.06 23.66 11.22
N ASP A 272 3.12 22.89 10.99
CA ASP A 272 3.97 23.05 9.81
C ASP A 272 3.20 22.74 8.52
N VAL A 273 2.41 21.66 8.56
CA VAL A 273 1.56 21.28 7.41
C VAL A 273 0.53 22.37 7.13
N PHE A 274 -0.07 22.97 8.16
CA PHE A 274 -0.98 24.11 8.01
C PHE A 274 -0.25 25.33 7.42
N TRP A 275 0.87 25.72 8.02
CA TRP A 275 1.64 26.91 7.71
C TRP A 275 2.15 26.88 6.26
N ASP A 276 2.68 25.74 5.83
CA ASP A 276 3.12 25.57 4.46
C ASP A 276 1.95 25.61 3.48
N ASN A 277 0.78 25.06 3.82
CA ASN A 277 -0.36 25.00 2.91
C ASN A 277 -0.96 26.36 2.55
N ILE A 278 -0.94 27.30 3.51
CA ILE A 278 -1.48 28.65 3.34
C ILE A 278 -0.48 29.60 2.65
N SER A 279 0.77 29.18 2.49
CA SER A 279 1.83 29.94 1.82
C SER A 279 1.65 29.98 0.30
N LEU A 280 2.36 30.91 -0.36
CA LEU A 280 2.37 31.07 -1.82
C LEU A 280 2.98 29.85 -2.54
N TYR A 281 3.91 29.13 -1.90
CA TYR A 281 4.64 28.01 -2.48
C TYR A 281 4.48 26.73 -1.65
N PRO A 282 3.30 26.14 -1.63
CA PRO A 282 3.05 25.01 -0.75
C PRO A 282 3.56 23.73 -1.46
N SER A 283 4.80 23.29 -1.20
CA SER A 283 5.41 22.16 -1.94
C SER A 283 6.05 21.07 -1.06
N LYS A 284 6.00 21.21 0.27
CA LYS A 284 6.73 20.31 1.17
C LYS A 284 6.02 18.98 1.43
N TYR A 285 4.68 19.00 1.52
CA TYR A 285 3.88 17.85 1.95
C TYR A 285 3.05 17.26 0.81
N LYS A 286 2.66 15.99 0.96
CA LYS A 286 1.77 15.30 0.02
C LYS A 286 0.33 15.79 0.22
N ILE A 287 -0.50 15.70 -0.83
CA ILE A 287 -1.89 16.20 -0.78
C ILE A 287 -2.69 15.55 0.35
N HIS A 288 -2.52 14.26 0.62
CA HIS A 288 -3.22 13.58 1.72
C HIS A 288 -2.80 14.08 3.11
N GLU A 289 -1.55 14.48 3.30
CA GLU A 289 -1.08 15.07 4.56
C GLU A 289 -1.79 16.41 4.76
N TYR A 290 -1.88 17.23 3.71
CA TYR A 290 -2.65 18.47 3.74
C TYR A 290 -4.14 18.23 4.01
N CYS A 291 -4.78 17.26 3.34
CA CYS A 291 -6.19 16.94 3.53
C CYS A 291 -6.50 16.44 4.95
N TYR A 292 -5.66 15.54 5.48
CA TYR A 292 -5.80 15.02 6.84
C TYR A 292 -5.67 16.15 7.87
N ASN A 293 -4.64 16.98 7.74
CA ASN A 293 -4.42 18.12 8.64
C ASN A 293 -5.57 19.12 8.55
N GLN A 294 -6.06 19.44 7.35
CA GLN A 294 -7.22 20.32 7.18
C GLN A 294 -8.44 19.78 7.92
N ASN A 295 -8.73 18.48 7.86
CA ASN A 295 -9.86 17.88 8.56
C ASN A 295 -9.71 17.97 10.08
N GLN A 296 -8.54 17.59 10.61
CA GLN A 296 -8.26 17.67 12.05
C GLN A 296 -8.36 19.10 12.59
N ILE A 297 -7.74 20.05 11.89
CA ILE A 297 -7.79 21.47 12.24
C ILE A 297 -9.23 21.99 12.13
N SER A 298 -9.95 21.62 11.06
CA SER A 298 -11.35 22.01 10.89
C SER A 298 -12.20 21.48 12.04
N GLU A 299 -12.07 20.22 12.45
CA GLU A 299 -12.84 19.66 13.56
C GLU A 299 -12.62 20.42 14.87
N ARG A 300 -11.38 20.82 15.16
CA ARG A 300 -11.00 21.46 16.43
C ARG A 300 -11.28 22.96 16.48
N ILE A 301 -11.00 23.67 15.38
CA ILE A 301 -11.19 25.14 15.31
C ILE A 301 -12.66 25.50 15.06
N ASN A 302 -13.48 24.57 14.56
CA ASN A 302 -14.88 24.83 14.24
C ASN A 302 -15.84 24.89 15.45
N ASP A 303 -15.33 24.63 16.65
CA ASP A 303 -15.98 25.09 17.88
C ASP A 303 -15.84 26.61 17.94
N GLY A 304 -16.94 27.37 17.86
CA GLY A 304 -16.91 28.81 17.61
C GLY A 304 -16.08 29.63 18.62
N VAL A 305 -15.75 29.04 19.77
CA VAL A 305 -14.81 29.55 20.77
C VAL A 305 -13.36 29.47 20.28
N ASN A 306 -12.90 28.31 19.80
CA ASN A 306 -11.54 28.12 19.30
C ASN A 306 -11.26 29.00 18.08
N LEU A 307 -12.24 29.13 17.17
CA LEU A 307 -12.13 30.07 16.05
C LEU A 307 -11.90 31.51 16.52
N LYS A 308 -12.61 31.96 17.57
CA LYS A 308 -12.45 33.30 18.13
C LYS A 308 -11.08 33.49 18.78
N TYR A 309 -10.60 32.52 19.54
CA TYR A 309 -9.24 32.57 20.12
C TYR A 309 -8.16 32.60 19.06
N PHE A 310 -8.30 31.77 18.02
CA PHE A 310 -7.36 31.76 16.91
C PHE A 310 -7.31 33.11 16.17
N ILE A 311 -8.48 33.69 15.87
CA ILE A 311 -8.57 35.03 15.27
C ILE A 311 -8.02 36.10 16.22
N GLY A 312 -8.27 35.99 17.52
CA GLY A 312 -7.73 36.87 18.55
C GLY A 312 -6.20 36.89 18.54
N LEU A 313 -5.56 35.72 18.51
CA LEU A 313 -4.09 35.61 18.43
C LEU A 313 -3.55 36.24 17.14
N LEU A 314 -4.23 36.03 16.00
CA LEU A 314 -3.84 36.66 14.73
C LEU A 314 -3.96 38.19 14.77
N ASN A 315 -4.98 38.73 15.45
CA ASN A 315 -5.11 40.17 15.67
C ASN A 315 -3.99 40.68 16.58
N ARG A 316 -3.64 39.95 17.65
CA ARG A 316 -2.58 40.40 18.56
C ARG A 316 -1.21 40.44 17.89
N LEU A 317 -0.89 39.40 17.13
CA LEU A 317 0.30 39.36 16.28
C LEU A 317 0.33 40.50 15.23
N ARG A 318 -0.82 41.00 14.78
CA ARG A 318 -0.89 42.17 13.89
C ARG A 318 -0.65 43.46 14.65
N ASP A 319 -1.29 43.63 15.80
CA ASP A 319 -1.20 44.86 16.59
C ASP A 319 0.24 45.09 17.09
N ASP A 320 0.99 44.01 17.33
CA ASP A 320 2.42 44.04 17.67
C ASP A 320 3.35 44.04 16.42
N ASP A 321 2.79 44.27 15.24
CA ASP A 321 3.51 44.40 13.96
C ASP A 321 4.30 43.15 13.51
N HIS A 322 3.95 41.96 14.01
CA HIS A 322 4.50 40.68 13.52
C HIS A 322 3.83 40.22 12.22
N LEU A 323 2.58 40.62 11.98
CA LEU A 323 1.78 40.33 10.78
C LEU A 323 1.32 41.62 10.09
N SER A 324 2.06 42.07 9.08
CA SER A 324 1.82 43.34 8.38
C SER A 324 0.59 43.28 7.44
N ASN A 325 0.59 42.32 6.52
CA ASN A 325 -0.43 42.19 5.46
C ASN A 325 -1.19 40.84 5.51
N ALA A 326 -0.75 39.91 6.36
CA ALA A 326 -1.32 38.58 6.48
C ALA A 326 -2.78 38.59 6.95
N THR A 327 -3.15 39.53 7.82
CA THR A 327 -4.51 39.64 8.41
C THR A 327 -5.58 40.02 7.41
N ALA A 328 -5.25 40.69 6.30
CA ALA A 328 -6.20 40.94 5.21
C ALA A 328 -6.49 39.66 4.39
N LYS A 329 -5.57 38.69 4.41
CA LYS A 329 -5.62 37.44 3.64
C LYS A 329 -6.28 36.29 4.42
N PHE A 330 -6.03 36.23 5.74
CA PHE A 330 -6.56 35.19 6.63
C PHE A 330 -8.08 34.96 6.54
N PRO A 331 -8.96 35.98 6.38
CA PRO A 331 -10.38 35.73 6.21
C PRO A 331 -10.73 34.82 5.03
N MET A 332 -10.05 35.00 3.89
CA MET A 332 -10.27 34.18 2.70
C MET A 332 -9.60 32.82 2.82
N ILE A 333 -8.41 32.76 3.42
CA ILE A 333 -7.72 31.50 3.73
C ILE A 333 -8.61 30.64 4.63
N LEU A 334 -9.06 31.16 5.77
CA LEU A 334 -9.86 30.41 6.75
C LEU A 334 -11.23 30.00 6.20
N TYR A 335 -11.86 30.85 5.38
CA TYR A 335 -13.10 30.49 4.68
C TYR A 335 -12.94 29.25 3.79
N ASN A 336 -11.84 29.17 3.04
CA ASN A 336 -11.57 28.03 2.15
C ASN A 336 -10.92 26.83 2.88
N TYR A 337 -10.28 27.07 4.03
CA TYR A 337 -9.56 26.04 4.77
C TYR A 337 -10.46 25.31 5.77
N VAL A 338 -11.31 26.01 6.52
CA VAL A 338 -12.19 25.39 7.54
C VAL A 338 -13.45 24.85 6.87
N LYS A 339 -13.61 23.52 6.82
CA LYS A 339 -14.77 22.86 6.16
C LYS A 339 -16.07 23.08 6.94
N ARG A 340 -16.73 24.25 6.79
CA ARG A 340 -18.09 24.49 7.30
C ARG A 340 -18.98 25.27 6.33
N ILE A 341 -20.23 24.81 6.21
CA ILE A 341 -21.31 25.38 5.36
C ILE A 341 -21.79 26.78 5.81
N LYS A 342 -21.40 27.28 6.99
CA LYS A 342 -22.00 28.48 7.61
C LYS A 342 -21.08 29.69 7.81
N LEU A 343 -19.77 29.59 7.55
CA LEU A 343 -18.87 30.73 7.70
C LEU A 343 -18.84 31.50 6.38
N LYS A 344 -19.37 32.73 6.33
CA LYS A 344 -19.20 33.59 5.14
C LYS A 344 -17.89 34.38 5.27
N PRO A 345 -17.19 34.72 4.17
CA PRO A 345 -15.97 35.53 4.22
C PRO A 345 -16.19 36.86 4.96
N THR A 346 -17.37 37.46 4.78
CA THR A 346 -17.79 38.69 5.47
C THR A 346 -17.89 38.53 6.99
N SER A 347 -18.38 37.38 7.46
CA SER A 347 -18.50 37.08 8.89
C SER A 347 -17.14 36.90 9.54
N ILE A 348 -16.21 36.22 8.87
CA ILE A 348 -14.82 36.08 9.36
C ILE A 348 -14.15 37.45 9.37
N LYS A 349 -14.26 38.23 8.28
CA LYS A 349 -13.69 39.58 8.19
C LYS A 349 -14.19 40.52 9.30
N GLN A 350 -15.46 40.40 9.72
CA GLN A 350 -15.99 41.16 10.84
C GLN A 350 -15.28 40.86 12.17
N LEU A 351 -14.83 39.61 12.39
CA LEU A 351 -14.07 39.23 13.58
C LEU A 351 -12.63 39.78 13.59
N PHE A 352 -12.08 40.12 12.42
CA PHE A 352 -10.77 40.80 12.29
C PHE A 352 -10.85 42.33 12.43
N THR A 353 -12.06 42.91 12.35
CA THR A 353 -12.26 44.37 12.22
C THR A 353 -13.04 45.01 13.37
N LYS A 354 -13.88 44.24 14.10
CA LYS A 354 -14.61 44.76 15.25
C LYS A 354 -13.90 44.35 16.54
N GLU A 355 -13.20 45.30 17.17
CA GLU A 355 -12.73 45.15 18.55
C GLU A 355 -13.90 44.90 19.53
N ASP A 356 -15.11 45.39 19.21
CA ASP A 356 -16.27 45.38 20.12
C ASP A 356 -17.06 44.05 20.22
N ASN A 357 -16.75 43.02 19.41
CA ASN A 357 -17.53 41.77 19.36
C ASN A 357 -16.80 40.53 19.91
N ILE A 358 -15.55 40.69 20.33
CA ILE A 358 -14.85 39.70 21.13
C ILE A 358 -15.18 40.06 22.58
N ASN A 359 -16.05 39.26 23.25
CA ASN A 359 -16.35 39.48 24.66
C ASN A 359 -15.05 39.68 25.45
N GLU A 360 -15.07 40.56 26.45
CA GLU A 360 -13.91 40.93 27.27
C GLU A 360 -13.16 39.69 27.81
N SER A 361 -13.90 38.63 28.16
CA SER A 361 -13.33 37.34 28.56
C SER A 361 -12.52 36.61 27.48
N VAL A 362 -12.91 36.71 26.22
CA VAL A 362 -12.16 36.13 25.10
C VAL A 362 -10.90 36.96 24.82
N ARG A 363 -10.98 38.29 24.98
CA ARG A 363 -9.83 39.19 24.82
C ARG A 363 -8.78 38.94 25.90
N GLU A 364 -9.19 38.97 27.17
CA GLU A 364 -8.31 38.72 28.33
C GLU A 364 -7.65 37.34 28.26
N ASN A 365 -8.39 36.29 27.88
CA ASN A 365 -7.82 34.97 27.67
C ASN A 365 -6.85 34.91 26.49
N THR A 366 -7.12 35.64 25.41
CA THR A 366 -6.20 35.71 24.25
C THR A 366 -4.91 36.43 24.63
N ASP A 367 -4.98 37.53 25.37
CA ASP A 367 -3.80 38.26 25.86
C ASP A 367 -2.97 37.39 26.80
N ASN A 368 -3.62 36.69 27.74
CA ASN A 368 -2.95 35.74 28.63
C ASN A 368 -2.29 34.57 27.87
N MET A 369 -2.95 34.04 26.83
CA MET A 369 -2.37 33.01 25.96
C MET A 369 -1.17 33.55 25.18
N TYR A 370 -1.29 34.74 24.62
CA TYR A 370 -0.25 35.38 23.83
C TYR A 370 1.03 35.58 24.66
N GLU A 371 0.91 36.21 25.82
CA GLU A 371 2.04 36.41 26.75
C GLU A 371 2.67 35.09 27.18
N ARG A 372 1.85 34.09 27.52
CA ARG A 372 2.32 32.74 27.86
C ARG A 372 3.05 32.05 26.71
N TYR A 373 2.67 32.32 25.47
CA TYR A 373 3.32 31.71 24.30
C TYR A 373 4.56 32.49 23.84
N LEU A 374 4.76 33.71 24.32
CA LEU A 374 5.96 34.51 24.11
C LEU A 374 7.07 34.20 25.12
N SER A 375 6.70 33.89 26.37
CA SER A 375 7.61 33.42 27.44
C SER A 375 8.12 32.01 27.17
#